data_AF-A0A1H8PR81-F1
#
_entry.id   AF-A0A1H8PR81-F1
#
_cell.length_a   1.000
_cell.length_b   1.000
_cell.length_c   1.000
_cell.angle_alpha   90.00
_cell.angle_beta   90.00
_cell.angle_gamma   90.00
#
_symmetry.space_group_name_H-M   'P 1'
#
loop_
_entity.id
_entity.type
_entity.pdbx_description
1 polymer ?
#
loop_
_entity_poly.entity_id
_entity_poly.type
_entity_poly.pdbx_seq_one_letter_code
_entity_poly.pdbx_strand_id
1 'polypeptide(L)'
;MTHETPQFERRQQEDGDPAQAFDALRLTVETLVRELGSEMTIIRKGVETAFEEFERFQQPADYGPDLGRIVQQLGIVAERLDTIEKSPALRNGVDHHARVLESVADRVLANAGRMLDARGGDLEHISAELGHYIRSVRDRRSQNWRILGAGAAGLLLGSLVVLFAPRMLPGPVDVSLAAIIMNADRWNGGISLMRSGSPEDWSNLVAASNLVRANQEALAVCAETAARAMKDQSCAINVSAPAQHRSASHLGARD
;
A
#
# COMPACT_ATOMS: atom_id res chain seq x y z
N MET A 1 -39.07 -36.33 24.85
CA MET A 1 -39.58 -36.07 23.50
C MET A 1 -39.16 -34.65 23.15
N THR A 2 -38.00 -34.44 22.49
CA THR A 2 -37.82 -34.42 21.01
C THR A 2 -38.62 -33.25 20.39
N HIS A 3 -38.06 -32.28 19.66
CA HIS A 3 -36.94 -32.31 18.72
C HIS A 3 -36.35 -30.91 18.47
N GLU A 4 -35.02 -30.82 18.44
CA GLU A 4 -34.26 -29.88 17.61
C GLU A 4 -34.39 -30.28 16.13
N THR A 5 -34.58 -29.32 15.22
CA THR A 5 -34.02 -29.29 13.84
C THR A 5 -34.13 -27.87 13.24
N PRO A 6 -33.24 -27.47 12.31
CA PRO A 6 -32.68 -26.12 12.22
C PRO A 6 -33.16 -25.29 11.01
N GLN A 7 -32.66 -24.05 10.99
CA GLN A 7 -32.66 -23.08 9.90
C GLN A 7 -32.42 -23.72 8.51
N PHE A 8 -33.35 -23.50 7.58
CA PHE A 8 -33.04 -23.38 6.16
C PHE A 8 -33.81 -22.17 5.61
N GLU A 9 -33.05 -21.09 5.47
CA GLU A 9 -33.16 -20.04 4.47
C GLU A 9 -34.39 -20.11 3.55
N ARG A 10 -35.45 -19.39 3.93
CA ARG A 10 -36.21 -18.66 2.93
C ARG A 10 -35.75 -17.22 3.03
N ARG A 11 -34.87 -16.80 2.12
CA ARG A 11 -34.82 -15.41 1.68
C ARG A 11 -36.25 -15.05 1.29
N GLN A 12 -37.01 -14.51 2.25
CA GLN A 12 -38.16 -13.71 1.93
C GLN A 12 -37.56 -12.50 1.23
N GLN A 13 -37.63 -12.58 -0.08
CA GLN A 13 -37.75 -11.45 -0.95
C GLN A 13 -38.81 -10.54 -0.32
N GLU A 14 -38.37 -9.59 0.51
CA GLU A 14 -39.12 -8.35 0.76
C GLU A 14 -39.20 -7.71 -0.62
N ASP A 15 -40.26 -8.06 -1.34
CA ASP A 15 -40.77 -7.31 -2.47
C ASP A 15 -41.24 -5.97 -1.89
N GLY A 16 -40.27 -5.10 -1.59
CA GLY A 16 -40.48 -3.81 -0.99
C GLY A 16 -41.29 -2.98 -1.96
N ASP A 17 -42.51 -2.65 -1.55
CA ASP A 17 -43.43 -1.81 -2.28
C ASP A 17 -42.67 -0.58 -2.83
N PRO A 18 -42.62 -0.37 -4.16
CA PRO A 18 -41.90 0.76 -4.75
C PRO A 18 -42.39 2.11 -4.20
N ALA A 19 -43.64 2.20 -3.73
CA ALA A 19 -44.14 3.40 -3.07
C ALA A 19 -43.37 3.73 -1.78
N GLN A 20 -42.97 2.73 -0.98
CA GLN A 20 -42.20 2.95 0.25
C GLN A 20 -40.79 3.45 -0.04
N ALA A 21 -40.16 2.98 -1.13
CA ALA A 21 -38.85 3.47 -1.56
C ALA A 21 -38.91 4.93 -2.04
N PHE A 22 -39.98 5.30 -2.77
CA PHE A 22 -40.20 6.69 -3.18
C PHE A 22 -40.48 7.60 -1.98
N ASP A 23 -41.25 7.15 -0.99
CA ASP A 23 -41.50 7.92 0.23
C ASP A 23 -40.23 8.11 1.07
N ALA A 24 -39.40 7.08 1.19
CA ALA A 24 -38.10 7.18 1.84
C ALA A 24 -37.19 8.20 1.12
N LEU A 25 -37.13 8.15 -0.21
CA LEU A 25 -36.36 9.11 -1.00
C LEU A 25 -36.89 10.55 -0.83
N ARG A 26 -38.21 10.73 -0.81
CA ARG A 26 -38.85 12.04 -0.61
C ARG A 26 -38.45 12.66 0.73
N LEU A 27 -38.46 11.87 1.80
CA LEU A 27 -38.05 12.30 3.13
C LEU A 27 -36.56 12.70 3.17
N THR A 28 -35.69 11.93 2.50
CA THR A 28 -34.27 12.27 2.39
C THR A 28 -34.04 13.58 1.64
N VAL A 29 -34.73 13.79 0.51
CA VAL A 29 -34.62 15.03 -0.26
C VAL A 29 -35.13 16.24 0.53
N GLU A 30 -36.26 16.11 1.23
CA GLU A 30 -36.77 17.19 2.09
C GLU A 30 -35.79 17.55 3.21
N THR A 31 -35.10 16.55 3.78
CA THR A 31 -34.09 16.78 4.81
C THR A 31 -32.87 17.49 4.24
N LEU A 32 -32.37 17.05 3.09
CA LEU A 32 -31.24 17.65 2.39
C LEU A 32 -31.51 19.12 2.01
N VAL A 33 -32.71 19.42 1.53
CA VAL A 33 -33.11 20.79 1.16
C VAL A 33 -33.14 21.72 2.38
N ARG A 34 -33.59 21.24 3.55
CA ARG A 34 -33.57 22.03 4.79
C ARG A 34 -32.14 22.29 5.26
N GLU A 35 -31.28 21.28 5.19
CA GLU A 35 -29.87 21.39 5.56
C GLU A 35 -29.12 22.39 4.66
N LEU A 36 -29.25 22.26 3.34
CA LEU A 36 -28.66 23.20 2.37
C LEU A 36 -29.15 24.65 2.56
N GLY A 37 -30.44 24.83 2.88
CA GLY A 37 -30.99 26.16 3.17
C GLY A 37 -30.36 26.78 4.43
N SER A 38 -30.06 25.97 5.44
CA SER A 38 -29.39 26.42 6.66
C SER A 38 -27.93 26.80 6.39
N GLU A 39 -27.20 26.02 5.60
CA GLU A 39 -25.81 26.31 5.23
C GLU A 39 -25.68 27.58 4.38
N MET A 40 -26.57 27.78 3.39
CA MET A 40 -26.57 28.98 2.56
C MET A 40 -26.77 30.27 3.38
N THR A 41 -27.59 30.18 4.43
CA THR A 41 -27.81 31.31 5.35
C THR A 41 -26.56 31.62 6.16
N ILE A 42 -25.84 30.58 6.61
CA ILE A 42 -24.55 30.74 7.30
C ILE A 42 -23.51 31.37 6.37
N ILE A 43 -23.42 30.92 5.12
CA ILE A 43 -22.49 31.47 4.13
C ILE A 43 -22.75 32.95 3.88
N ARG A 44 -24.02 33.35 3.66
CA ARG A 44 -24.38 34.76 3.46
C ARG A 44 -23.93 35.62 4.64
N LYS A 45 -24.21 35.19 5.86
CA LYS A 45 -23.82 35.92 7.07
C LYS A 45 -22.31 35.97 7.26
N GLY A 46 -21.59 34.90 6.92
CA GLY A 46 -20.13 34.86 6.93
C GLY A 46 -19.51 35.85 5.93
N VAL A 47 -20.11 35.97 4.74
CA VAL A 47 -19.67 36.91 3.71
C VAL A 47 -19.94 38.36 4.12
N GLU A 48 -21.12 38.68 4.66
CA GLU A 48 -21.45 40.02 5.16
C GLU A 48 -20.46 40.48 6.23
N THR A 49 -20.18 39.63 7.22
CA THR A 49 -19.18 39.94 8.27
C THR A 49 -17.77 40.14 7.71
N ALA A 50 -17.37 39.34 6.71
CA ALA A 50 -16.05 39.47 6.09
C ALA A 50 -15.90 40.78 5.31
N PHE A 51 -16.97 41.25 4.65
CA PHE A 51 -16.95 42.53 3.94
C PHE A 51 -16.92 43.73 4.90
N GLU A 52 -17.63 43.68 6.02
CA GLU A 52 -17.61 44.73 7.04
C GLU A 52 -16.21 44.91 7.65
N GLU A 53 -15.52 43.80 7.92
CA GLU A 53 -14.15 43.84 8.44
C GLU A 53 -13.15 44.33 7.35
N PHE A 54 -13.38 43.98 6.09
CA PHE A 54 -12.56 44.46 4.97
C PHE A 54 -12.68 45.99 4.77
N GLU A 55 -13.90 46.54 4.85
CA GLU A 55 -14.13 47.99 4.78
C GLU A 55 -13.43 48.76 5.92
N ARG A 56 -13.36 48.16 7.12
CA ARG A 56 -12.64 48.74 8.26
C ARG A 56 -11.14 48.88 8.00
N PHE A 57 -10.52 47.90 7.34
CA PHE A 57 -9.09 47.96 6.99
C PHE A 57 -8.79 48.91 5.82
N GLN A 58 -9.79 49.23 4.99
CA GLN A 58 -9.61 50.06 3.81
C GLN A 58 -9.64 51.57 4.10
N GLN A 59 -9.98 51.99 5.32
CA GLN A 59 -9.88 53.39 5.71
C GLN A 59 -8.41 53.81 5.85
N PRO A 60 -7.91 54.77 5.06
CA PRO A 60 -6.53 55.21 5.16
C PRO A 60 -6.29 55.85 6.53
N ALA A 61 -5.38 55.28 7.30
CA ALA A 61 -4.95 55.85 8.57
C ALA A 61 -4.28 57.22 8.32
N ASP A 62 -4.78 58.26 8.99
CA ASP A 62 -4.21 59.61 8.89
C ASP A 62 -2.96 59.72 9.78
N TYR A 63 -1.79 59.55 9.15
CA TYR A 63 -0.48 59.69 9.78
C TYR A 63 0.05 61.14 9.80
N GLY A 64 -0.72 62.12 9.31
CA GLY A 64 -0.37 63.53 9.31
C GLY A 64 0.12 64.08 10.67
N PRO A 65 -0.58 63.83 11.79
CA PRO A 65 -0.14 64.33 13.10
C PRO A 65 1.17 63.68 13.60
N ASP A 66 1.41 62.41 13.29
CA ASP A 66 2.64 61.71 13.68
C ASP A 66 3.85 62.16 12.86
N LEU A 67 3.67 62.36 11.55
CA LEU A 67 4.69 62.96 10.68
C LEU A 67 5.05 64.38 11.14
N GLY A 68 4.06 65.18 11.55
CA GLY A 68 4.28 66.51 12.12
C GLY A 68 5.16 66.48 13.38
N ARG A 69 4.92 65.54 14.30
CA ARG A 69 5.77 65.35 15.49
C ARG A 69 7.20 64.96 15.14
N ILE A 70 7.38 64.07 14.17
CA ILE A 70 8.71 63.60 13.74
C ILE A 70 9.53 64.76 13.16
N VAL A 71 8.94 65.57 12.29
CA VAL A 71 9.61 66.75 11.70
C VAL A 71 9.98 67.77 12.78
N GLN A 72 9.12 67.99 13.77
CA GLN A 72 9.41 68.89 14.88
C GLN A 72 10.58 68.39 15.74
N GLN A 73 10.63 67.08 16.03
CA GLN A 73 11.72 66.49 16.78
C GLN A 73 13.04 66.53 16.00
N LEU A 74 13.01 66.32 14.68
CA LEU A 74 14.17 66.46 13.80
C LEU A 74 14.74 67.89 13.83
N GLY A 75 13.89 68.91 13.88
CA GLY A 75 14.33 70.31 14.02
C GLY A 75 15.12 70.57 15.30
N ILE A 76 14.65 70.05 16.44
CA ILE A 76 15.32 70.19 17.74
C ILE A 76 16.67 69.46 17.75
N VAL A 77 16.75 68.31 17.10
CA VAL A 77 18.00 67.53 16.99
C VAL A 77 19.01 68.25 16.10
N ALA A 78 18.57 68.83 14.98
CA ALA A 78 19.42 69.62 14.08
C ALA A 78 20.01 70.86 14.78
N GLU A 79 19.21 71.56 15.58
CA GLU A 79 19.68 72.71 16.37
C GLU A 79 20.76 72.31 17.38
N ARG A 80 20.58 71.17 18.08
CA ARG A 80 21.59 70.66 19.02
C ARG A 80 22.88 70.22 18.33
N LEU A 81 22.78 69.65 17.13
CA LEU A 81 23.93 69.23 16.34
C LEU A 81 24.78 70.41 15.87
N ASP A 82 24.16 71.50 15.42
CA ASP A 82 24.88 72.74 15.05
C ASP A 82 25.66 73.33 16.25
N THR A 83 25.09 73.26 17.45
CA THR A 83 25.76 73.71 18.68
C THR A 83 26.93 72.79 19.07
N ILE A 84 26.83 71.49 18.80
CA ILE A 84 27.87 70.49 19.07
C ILE A 84 29.03 70.67 18.07
N GLU A 85 28.74 70.87 16.78
CA GLU A 85 29.72 71.09 15.72
C GLU A 85 30.61 72.31 16.00
N LYS A 86 30.03 73.38 16.58
CA LYS A 86 30.75 74.60 16.96
C LYS A 86 31.52 74.48 18.28
N SER A 87 31.43 73.36 18.99
CA SER A 87 32.08 73.21 20.29
C SER A 87 33.56 72.80 20.17
N PRO A 88 34.49 73.47 20.88
CA PRO A 88 35.91 73.14 20.87
C PRO A 88 36.25 71.79 21.54
N ALA A 89 35.26 71.12 22.14
CA ALA A 89 35.37 69.78 22.69
C ALA A 89 35.56 68.70 21.60
N LEU A 90 35.04 68.88 20.38
CA LEU A 90 35.23 67.92 19.30
C LEU A 90 36.68 67.92 18.79
N ARG A 91 37.32 69.08 18.67
CA ARG A 91 38.71 69.15 18.17
C ARG A 91 39.71 68.51 19.12
N ASN A 92 39.61 68.78 20.42
CA ASN A 92 40.49 68.16 21.42
C ASN A 92 40.06 66.73 21.80
N GLY A 93 38.79 66.41 21.61
CA GLY A 93 38.22 65.08 21.85
C GLY A 93 38.69 64.07 20.82
N VAL A 94 38.82 64.42 19.53
CA VAL A 94 39.18 63.47 18.46
C VAL A 94 40.52 62.78 18.73
N ASP A 95 41.56 63.48 19.17
CA ASP A 95 42.87 62.87 19.47
C ASP A 95 42.87 62.01 20.75
N HIS A 96 41.97 62.30 21.69
CA HIS A 96 41.79 61.49 22.89
C HIS A 96 40.95 60.24 22.58
N HIS A 97 39.88 60.41 21.80
CA HIS A 97 39.04 59.33 21.31
C HIS A 97 39.81 58.40 20.38
N ALA A 98 40.69 58.90 19.51
CA ALA A 98 41.53 58.07 18.65
C ALA A 98 42.38 57.08 19.47
N ARG A 99 43.06 57.55 20.52
CA ARG A 99 43.87 56.70 21.39
C ARG A 99 43.05 55.69 22.20
N VAL A 100 41.87 56.11 22.67
CA VAL A 100 40.95 55.19 23.36
C VAL A 100 40.39 54.17 22.37
N LEU A 101 40.04 54.59 21.16
CA LEU A 101 39.50 53.73 20.10
C LEU A 101 40.52 52.68 19.66
N GLU A 102 41.79 53.03 19.51
CA GLU A 102 42.87 52.08 19.23
C GLU A 102 42.98 51.03 20.33
N SER A 103 43.00 51.46 21.60
CA SER A 103 43.10 50.53 22.74
C SER A 103 41.85 49.63 22.91
N VAL A 104 40.68 50.12 22.51
CA VAL A 104 39.43 49.36 22.52
C VAL A 104 39.37 48.44 21.31
N ALA A 105 39.82 48.89 20.14
CA ALA A 105 39.90 48.09 18.92
C ALA A 105 40.84 46.90 19.12
N ASP A 106 42.02 47.09 19.71
CA ASP A 106 42.95 45.99 20.01
C ASP A 106 42.32 44.96 20.97
N ARG A 107 41.59 45.43 21.98
CA ARG A 107 40.88 44.53 22.92
C ARG A 107 39.71 43.81 22.25
N VAL A 108 38.97 44.48 21.38
CA VAL A 108 37.86 43.89 20.62
C VAL A 108 38.39 42.90 19.58
N LEU A 109 39.49 43.20 18.89
CA LEU A 109 40.14 42.30 17.94
C LEU A 109 40.73 41.08 18.64
N ALA A 110 41.40 41.24 19.77
CA ALA A 110 41.92 40.13 20.58
C ALA A 110 40.79 39.29 21.20
N ASN A 111 39.65 39.89 21.52
CA ASN A 111 38.47 39.16 22.01
C ASN A 111 37.72 38.47 20.86
N ALA A 112 37.59 39.14 19.71
CA ALA A 112 36.98 38.61 18.51
C ALA A 112 37.79 37.44 17.95
N GLY A 113 39.12 37.54 17.91
CA GLY A 113 40.00 36.42 17.53
C GLY A 113 39.80 35.21 18.44
N ARG A 114 39.77 35.40 19.76
CA ARG A 114 39.50 34.31 20.71
C ARG A 114 38.10 33.72 20.57
N MET A 115 37.10 34.56 20.28
CA MET A 115 35.72 34.11 20.08
C MET A 115 35.55 33.42 18.72
N LEU A 116 36.28 33.85 17.68
CA LEU A 116 36.34 33.23 16.36
C LEU A 116 37.06 31.88 16.43
N ASP A 117 38.15 31.74 17.18
CA ASP A 117 38.83 30.46 17.40
C ASP A 117 37.93 29.47 18.17
N ALA A 118 37.25 29.95 19.23
CA ALA A 118 36.30 29.15 19.99
C ALA A 118 35.07 28.73 19.16
N ARG A 119 34.59 29.60 18.25
CA ARG A 119 33.49 29.29 17.31
C ARG A 119 33.95 28.47 16.11
N GLY A 120 35.21 28.58 15.71
CA GLY A 120 35.81 27.83 14.61
C GLY A 120 35.82 26.33 14.89
N GLY A 121 36.18 25.94 16.11
CA GLY A 121 36.09 24.54 16.55
C GLY A 121 34.67 23.98 16.52
N ASP A 122 33.68 24.80 16.87
CA ASP A 122 32.25 24.42 16.86
C ASP A 122 31.71 24.33 15.42
N LEU A 123 32.15 25.22 14.53
CA LEU A 123 31.81 25.20 13.10
C LEU A 123 32.46 24.00 12.39
N GLU A 124 33.68 23.62 12.76
CA GLU A 124 34.36 22.42 12.27
C GLU A 124 33.59 21.16 12.71
N HIS A 125 33.11 21.13 13.96
CA HIS A 125 32.29 20.03 14.49
C HIS A 125 30.93 19.93 13.79
N ILE A 126 30.23 21.06 13.64
CA ILE A 126 28.95 21.16 12.92
C ILE A 126 29.12 20.84 11.44
N SER A 127 30.23 21.26 10.81
CA SER A 127 30.50 20.96 9.39
C SER A 127 30.88 19.49 9.17
N ALA A 128 31.55 18.85 10.13
CA ALA A 128 31.77 17.40 10.11
C ALA A 128 30.44 16.65 10.26
N GLU A 129 29.57 17.08 11.17
CA GLU A 129 28.24 16.50 11.38
C GLU A 129 27.31 16.70 10.17
N LEU A 130 27.28 17.90 9.57
CA LEU A 130 26.59 18.18 8.31
C LEU A 130 27.21 17.40 7.14
N GLY A 131 28.52 17.22 7.13
CA GLY A 131 29.24 16.42 6.14
C GLY A 131 28.83 14.96 6.16
N HIS A 132 28.57 14.39 7.35
CA HIS A 132 27.99 13.07 7.51
C HIS A 132 26.51 13.02 7.09
N TYR A 133 25.73 14.06 7.38
CA TYR A 133 24.31 14.14 7.03
C TYR A 133 24.07 14.31 5.52
N ILE A 134 24.82 15.19 4.85
CA ILE A 134 24.70 15.47 3.41
C ILE A 134 25.19 14.29 2.55
N ARG A 135 26.23 13.56 3.00
CA ARG A 135 26.64 12.30 2.35
C ARG A 135 25.56 11.22 2.47
N SER A 136 24.85 11.15 3.61
CA SER A 136 23.82 10.14 3.86
C SER A 136 22.58 10.27 2.97
N VAL A 137 22.24 11.49 2.51
CA VAL A 137 21.05 11.74 1.68
C VAL A 137 21.32 11.46 0.20
N ARG A 138 22.53 11.76 -0.30
CA ARG A 138 22.87 11.53 -1.72
C ARG A 138 23.24 10.08 -2.00
N ASP A 139 23.80 9.37 -1.01
CA ASP A 139 24.24 7.99 -1.18
C ASP A 139 23.10 6.96 -1.01
N ARG A 140 22.07 7.26 -0.20
CA ARG A 140 20.90 6.39 -0.02
C ARG A 140 20.14 6.11 -1.31
N ARG A 141 19.99 7.10 -2.20
CA ARG A 141 19.25 6.92 -3.46
C ARG A 141 20.05 6.13 -4.51
N SER A 142 21.37 6.29 -4.53
CA SER A 142 22.28 5.53 -5.40
C SER A 142 22.45 4.09 -4.93
N GLN A 143 22.65 3.86 -3.62
CA GLN A 143 22.76 2.52 -3.05
C GLN A 143 21.47 1.72 -3.20
N ASN A 144 20.32 2.35 -2.93
CA ASN A 144 19.05 1.65 -3.05
C ASN A 144 18.75 1.24 -4.50
N TRP A 145 19.16 2.04 -5.49
CA TRP A 145 18.97 1.68 -6.90
C TRP A 145 19.85 0.50 -7.34
N ARG A 146 21.05 0.34 -6.77
CA ARG A 146 21.89 -0.85 -6.99
C ARG A 146 21.31 -2.10 -6.34
N ILE A 147 20.76 -1.98 -5.12
CA ILE A 147 20.12 -3.11 -4.43
C ILE A 147 18.82 -3.51 -5.14
N LEU A 148 17.99 -2.53 -5.54
CA LEU A 148 16.80 -2.76 -6.37
C LEU A 148 17.17 -3.37 -7.72
N GLY A 149 18.22 -2.86 -8.37
CA GLY A 149 18.71 -3.39 -9.64
C GLY A 149 19.21 -4.82 -9.52
N ALA A 150 19.99 -5.13 -8.48
CA ALA A 150 20.46 -6.49 -8.22
C ALA A 150 19.31 -7.46 -7.89
N GLY A 151 18.33 -7.00 -7.09
CA GLY A 151 17.13 -7.77 -6.79
C GLY A 151 16.26 -8.05 -8.02
N ALA A 152 16.02 -7.02 -8.84
CA ALA A 152 15.28 -7.16 -10.09
C ALA A 152 16.00 -8.07 -11.09
N ALA A 153 17.31 -7.92 -11.25
CA ALA A 153 18.13 -8.79 -12.10
C ALA A 153 18.12 -10.24 -11.61
N GLY A 154 18.19 -10.46 -10.29
CA GLY A 154 18.09 -11.79 -9.67
C GLY A 154 16.73 -12.45 -9.90
N LEU A 155 15.63 -11.69 -9.78
CA LEU A 155 14.28 -12.19 -10.08
C LEU A 155 14.10 -12.53 -11.56
N LEU A 156 14.62 -11.69 -12.45
CA LEU A 156 14.56 -11.95 -13.89
C LEU A 156 15.39 -13.18 -14.27
N LEU A 157 16.62 -13.31 -13.77
CA LEU A 157 17.45 -14.50 -13.99
C LEU A 157 16.83 -15.75 -13.37
N GLY A 158 16.35 -15.67 -12.14
CA GLY A 158 15.70 -16.79 -11.44
C GLY A 158 14.44 -17.26 -12.16
N SER A 159 13.59 -16.34 -12.61
CA SER A 159 12.40 -16.69 -13.39
C SER A 159 12.76 -17.32 -14.74
N LEU A 160 13.81 -16.81 -15.41
CA LEU A 160 14.30 -17.41 -16.65
C LEU A 160 14.81 -18.84 -16.41
N VAL A 161 15.56 -19.08 -15.33
CA VAL A 161 16.02 -20.42 -14.96
C VAL A 161 14.85 -21.35 -14.68
N VAL A 162 13.85 -20.93 -13.90
CA VAL A 162 12.67 -21.76 -13.61
C VAL A 162 11.87 -22.09 -14.87
N LEU A 163 11.74 -21.14 -15.79
CA LEU A 163 10.97 -21.32 -17.02
C LEU A 163 11.72 -22.13 -18.10
N PHE A 164 13.05 -22.04 -18.14
CA PHE A 164 13.85 -22.62 -19.21
C PHE A 164 14.65 -23.86 -18.80
N ALA A 165 14.96 -24.04 -17.51
CA ALA A 165 15.61 -25.25 -17.01
C ALA A 165 14.83 -26.54 -17.35
N PRO A 166 13.49 -26.60 -17.20
CA PRO A 166 12.73 -27.81 -17.56
C PRO A 166 12.81 -28.14 -19.06
N ARG A 167 13.13 -27.17 -19.92
CA ARG A 167 13.27 -27.37 -21.37
C ARG A 167 14.68 -27.76 -21.81
N MET A 168 15.69 -27.56 -20.96
CA MET A 168 17.10 -27.80 -21.27
C MET A 168 17.67 -29.05 -20.61
N LEU A 169 16.92 -29.72 -19.72
CA LEU A 169 17.31 -31.03 -19.18
C LEU A 169 16.64 -32.17 -19.99
N PRO A 170 17.39 -32.92 -20.81
CA PRO A 170 16.92 -34.14 -21.42
C PRO A 170 17.10 -35.29 -20.41
N GLY A 171 16.08 -35.56 -19.59
CA GLY A 171 16.07 -36.72 -18.70
C GLY A 171 15.11 -36.60 -17.50
N PRO A 172 14.68 -37.72 -16.89
CA PRO A 172 13.57 -37.81 -15.95
C PRO A 172 13.94 -37.34 -14.52
N VAL A 173 14.74 -36.28 -14.40
CA VAL A 173 15.08 -35.68 -13.10
C VAL A 173 13.95 -34.81 -12.55
N ASP A 174 13.00 -34.38 -13.40
CA ASP A 174 11.79 -33.63 -13.02
C ASP A 174 10.81 -34.48 -12.18
N VAL A 175 10.62 -35.76 -12.55
CA VAL A 175 9.60 -36.62 -11.93
C VAL A 175 9.99 -37.22 -10.58
N SER A 176 11.30 -37.25 -10.27
CA SER A 176 11.81 -37.78 -9.00
C SER A 176 11.94 -36.70 -7.94
N LEU A 177 12.32 -35.46 -8.32
CA LEU A 177 12.36 -34.34 -7.39
C LEU A 177 10.96 -33.80 -7.06
N ALA A 178 10.05 -33.74 -8.03
CA ALA A 178 8.65 -33.38 -7.77
C ALA A 178 7.95 -34.36 -6.82
N ALA A 179 8.29 -35.66 -6.89
CA ALA A 179 7.75 -36.69 -6.01
C ALA A 179 8.18 -36.52 -4.54
N ILE A 180 9.40 -36.05 -4.30
CA ILE A 180 9.93 -35.79 -2.96
C ILE A 180 9.28 -34.55 -2.34
N ILE A 181 9.02 -33.51 -3.15
CA ILE A 181 8.43 -32.25 -2.69
C ILE A 181 6.92 -32.38 -2.44
N MET A 182 6.21 -33.22 -3.20
CA MET A 182 4.74 -33.28 -3.12
C MET A 182 4.18 -34.19 -2.03
N ASN A 183 5.00 -35.00 -1.32
CA ASN A 183 4.60 -35.91 -0.23
C ASN A 183 3.24 -36.62 -0.44
N ALA A 184 2.93 -36.91 -1.70
CA ALA A 184 1.75 -37.59 -2.16
C ALA A 184 2.28 -38.58 -3.18
N ASP A 185 2.06 -39.86 -2.90
CA ASP A 185 2.45 -40.99 -3.73
C ASP A 185 2.33 -40.63 -5.21
N ARG A 186 3.37 -40.86 -6.03
CA ARG A 186 3.42 -40.43 -7.44
C ARG A 186 2.15 -40.87 -8.20
N TRP A 187 1.59 -41.99 -7.77
CA TRP A 187 0.30 -42.50 -8.20
C TRP A 187 -0.89 -41.58 -7.88
N ASN A 188 -1.02 -41.10 -6.64
CA ASN A 188 -2.07 -40.17 -6.22
C ASN A 188 -1.97 -38.82 -6.95
N GLY A 189 -0.75 -38.34 -7.22
CA GLY A 189 -0.52 -37.16 -8.05
C GLY A 189 -1.02 -37.35 -9.48
N GLY A 190 -0.72 -38.49 -10.09
CA GLY A 190 -1.22 -38.88 -11.41
C GLY A 190 -2.76 -38.99 -11.45
N ILE A 191 -3.37 -39.59 -10.43
CA ILE A 191 -4.84 -39.68 -10.30
C ILE A 191 -5.48 -38.30 -10.23
N SER A 192 -4.91 -37.39 -9.44
CA SER A 192 -5.43 -36.03 -9.29
C SER A 192 -5.39 -35.28 -10.63
N LEU A 193 -4.29 -35.43 -11.38
CA LEU A 193 -4.12 -34.80 -12.70
C LEU A 193 -5.05 -35.39 -13.76
N MET A 194 -5.22 -36.72 -13.80
CA MET A 194 -6.14 -37.36 -14.74
C MET A 194 -7.59 -36.96 -14.46
N ARG A 195 -7.98 -36.93 -13.18
CA ARG A 195 -9.32 -36.51 -12.77
C ARG A 195 -9.59 -35.03 -13.06
N SER A 196 -8.59 -34.16 -12.90
CA SER A 196 -8.74 -32.73 -13.20
C SER A 196 -8.75 -32.45 -14.71
N GLY A 197 -8.01 -33.23 -15.50
CA GLY A 197 -8.00 -33.11 -16.97
C GLY A 197 -9.33 -33.52 -17.62
N SER A 198 -9.91 -34.64 -17.18
CA SER A 198 -11.23 -35.10 -17.63
C SER A 198 -11.88 -36.03 -16.59
N PRO A 199 -12.91 -35.57 -15.86
CA PRO A 199 -13.63 -36.42 -14.92
C PRO A 199 -14.33 -37.61 -15.57
N GLU A 200 -14.80 -37.43 -16.82
CA GLU A 200 -15.47 -38.48 -17.59
C GLU A 200 -14.49 -39.59 -17.98
N ASP A 201 -13.35 -39.24 -18.57
CA ASP A 201 -12.33 -40.23 -18.95
C ASP A 201 -11.76 -40.96 -17.74
N TRP A 202 -11.60 -40.25 -16.62
CA TRP A 202 -11.23 -40.88 -15.35
C TRP A 202 -12.27 -41.90 -14.89
N SER A 203 -13.56 -41.58 -14.99
CA SER A 203 -14.64 -42.51 -14.62
C SER A 203 -14.67 -43.76 -15.52
N ASN A 204 -14.45 -43.58 -16.83
CA ASN A 204 -14.36 -44.67 -17.80
C ASN A 204 -13.15 -45.58 -17.52
N LEU A 205 -11.99 -44.98 -17.20
CA LEU A 205 -10.79 -45.73 -16.82
C LEU A 205 -11.01 -46.54 -15.53
N VAL A 206 -11.64 -45.96 -14.52
CA VAL A 206 -11.99 -46.66 -13.27
C VAL A 206 -12.98 -47.79 -13.53
N ALA A 207 -13.99 -47.57 -14.38
CA ALA A 207 -14.94 -48.61 -14.77
C ALA A 207 -14.27 -49.78 -15.50
N ALA A 208 -13.37 -49.49 -16.46
CA ALA A 208 -12.59 -50.51 -17.16
C ALA A 208 -11.66 -51.29 -16.20
N SER A 209 -10.99 -50.58 -15.29
CA SER A 209 -10.14 -51.20 -14.26
C SER A 209 -10.95 -52.11 -13.33
N ASN A 210 -12.13 -51.68 -12.91
CA ASN A 210 -13.04 -52.51 -12.11
C ASN A 210 -13.51 -53.76 -12.86
N LEU A 211 -13.80 -53.63 -14.17
CA LEU A 211 -14.18 -54.76 -15.00
C LEU A 211 -13.03 -55.78 -15.14
N VAL A 212 -11.80 -55.31 -15.38
CA VAL A 212 -10.61 -56.19 -15.44
C VAL A 212 -10.39 -56.87 -14.10
N ARG A 213 -10.48 -56.15 -12.98
CA ARG A 213 -10.31 -56.69 -11.64
C ARG A 213 -11.38 -57.74 -11.30
N ALA A 214 -12.63 -57.51 -11.69
CA ALA A 214 -13.71 -58.49 -11.50
C ALA A 214 -13.53 -59.76 -12.34
N ASN A 215 -12.75 -59.68 -13.43
CA ASN A 215 -12.50 -60.79 -14.36
C ASN A 215 -11.05 -61.27 -14.34
N GLN A 216 -10.27 -60.93 -13.30
CA GLN A 216 -8.81 -61.08 -13.31
C GLN A 216 -8.36 -62.52 -13.57
N GLU A 217 -9.02 -63.50 -12.95
CA GLU A 217 -8.70 -64.92 -13.12
C GLU A 217 -9.02 -65.42 -14.54
N ALA A 218 -10.21 -65.10 -15.06
CA ALA A 218 -10.61 -65.47 -16.42
C ALA A 218 -9.71 -64.84 -17.48
N LEU A 219 -9.32 -63.58 -17.28
CA LEU A 219 -8.40 -62.87 -18.16
C LEU A 219 -6.97 -63.41 -18.08
N ALA A 220 -6.50 -63.85 -16.91
CA ALA A 220 -5.18 -64.45 -16.76
C ALA A 220 -5.08 -65.77 -17.54
N VAL A 221 -6.07 -66.66 -17.40
CA VAL A 221 -6.15 -67.91 -18.17
C VAL A 221 -6.26 -67.64 -19.67
N CYS A 222 -7.09 -66.66 -20.05
CA CYS A 222 -7.22 -66.23 -21.43
C CYS A 222 -5.88 -65.74 -22.02
N ALA A 223 -5.16 -64.89 -21.30
CA ALA A 223 -3.86 -64.39 -21.72
C ALA A 223 -2.83 -65.53 -21.85
N GLU A 224 -2.83 -66.48 -20.93
CA GLU A 224 -1.94 -67.64 -21.00
C GLU A 224 -2.24 -68.54 -22.21
N THR A 225 -3.52 -68.81 -22.49
CA THR A 225 -3.92 -69.60 -23.67
C THR A 225 -3.58 -68.89 -24.97
N ALA A 226 -3.77 -67.57 -25.05
CA ALA A 226 -3.35 -66.76 -26.19
C ALA A 226 -1.84 -66.81 -26.42
N ALA A 227 -1.06 -66.71 -25.33
CA ALA A 227 0.40 -66.81 -25.39
C ALA A 227 0.86 -68.20 -25.86
N ARG A 228 0.23 -69.28 -25.37
CA ARG A 228 0.54 -70.67 -25.79
C ARG A 228 0.17 -70.95 -27.24
N ALA A 229 -0.95 -70.41 -27.71
CA ALA A 229 -1.45 -70.60 -29.07
C ALA A 229 -0.80 -69.66 -30.10
N MET A 230 -0.11 -68.60 -29.65
CA MET A 230 0.41 -67.48 -30.46
C MET A 230 -0.64 -66.88 -31.40
N LYS A 231 -1.90 -66.85 -30.96
CA LYS A 231 -3.06 -66.37 -31.73
C LYS A 231 -4.03 -65.67 -30.79
N ASP A 232 -4.68 -64.64 -31.29
CA ASP A 232 -5.73 -63.92 -30.57
C ASP A 232 -6.81 -64.90 -30.07
N GLN A 233 -7.23 -64.73 -28.81
CA GLN A 233 -8.27 -65.55 -28.19
C GLN A 233 -9.49 -64.70 -27.88
N SER A 234 -10.66 -65.23 -28.24
CA SER A 234 -11.95 -64.69 -27.79
C SER A 234 -12.29 -65.30 -26.44
N CYS A 235 -12.45 -64.47 -25.42
CA CYS A 235 -12.75 -64.92 -24.06
C CYS A 235 -13.99 -64.24 -23.54
N ALA A 236 -14.82 -65.00 -22.82
CA ALA A 236 -16.00 -64.46 -22.16
C ALA A 236 -15.58 -63.70 -20.90
N ILE A 237 -16.06 -62.47 -20.77
CA ILE A 237 -15.96 -61.69 -19.54
C ILE A 237 -17.33 -61.59 -18.90
N ASN A 238 -17.35 -61.54 -17.58
CA ASN A 238 -18.55 -61.30 -16.80
C ASN A 238 -18.71 -59.80 -16.53
N VAL A 239 -19.84 -59.24 -16.96
CA VAL A 239 -20.19 -57.84 -16.73
C VAL A 239 -21.27 -57.79 -15.66
N SER A 240 -20.95 -57.25 -14.50
CA SER A 240 -21.91 -57.08 -13.41
C SER A 240 -23.04 -56.14 -13.85
N ALA A 241 -24.28 -56.57 -13.69
CA ALA A 241 -25.44 -55.71 -13.90
C ALA A 241 -25.38 -54.52 -12.92
N PRO A 242 -25.74 -53.30 -13.36
CA PRO A 242 -25.84 -52.17 -12.44
C PRO A 242 -26.86 -52.54 -11.35
N ALA A 243 -26.47 -52.38 -10.09
CA ALA A 243 -27.36 -52.64 -8.96
C ALA A 243 -28.60 -51.74 -9.11
N GLN A 244 -29.73 -52.33 -9.47
CA GLN A 244 -31.01 -51.64 -9.47
C GLN A 244 -31.30 -51.26 -8.02
N HIS A 245 -31.22 -49.97 -7.69
CA HIS A 245 -31.84 -49.45 -6.49
C HIS A 245 -33.33 -49.80 -6.57
N ARG A 246 -33.73 -50.90 -5.90
CA ARG A 246 -35.13 -51.19 -5.63
C ARG A 246 -35.61 -50.12 -4.65
N SER A 247 -36.13 -49.03 -5.20
CA SER A 247 -37.07 -48.17 -4.51
C SER A 247 -38.31 -49.00 -4.21
N ALA A 248 -38.34 -49.65 -3.04
CA ALA A 248 -39.54 -50.28 -2.54
C ALA A 248 -40.53 -49.18 -2.13
N SER A 249 -41.30 -48.70 -3.11
CA SER A 249 -42.57 -48.03 -2.88
C SER A 249 -43.54 -49.05 -2.29
N HIS A 250 -43.58 -49.20 -0.96
CA HIS A 250 -44.68 -49.88 -0.30
C HIS A 250 -45.82 -48.88 -0.11
N LEU A 251 -46.65 -48.79 -1.15
CA LEU A 251 -47.99 -48.23 -1.10
C LEU A 251 -48.92 -49.33 -0.52
N GLY A 252 -49.68 -48.99 0.52
CA GLY A 252 -51.02 -49.51 0.78
C GLY A 252 -51.25 -51.02 0.93
N ALA A 253 -51.51 -51.43 2.17
CA ALA A 253 -52.59 -52.38 2.47
C ALA A 253 -53.28 -51.93 3.76
N ARG A 254 -54.48 -51.38 3.61
CA ARG A 254 -55.55 -51.50 4.61
C ARG A 254 -55.90 -52.99 4.69
N ASP A 255 -56.03 -53.50 5.90
CA ASP A 255 -57.30 -53.99 6.44
C ASP A 255 -57.20 -54.08 7.98
#